data_AF-A0A0G1MUF8-F1
#
_entry.id   AF-A0A0G1MUF8-F1
#
_cell.length_a   1.000
_cell.length_b   1.000
_cell.length_c   1.000
_cell.angle_alpha   90.00
_cell.angle_beta   90.00
_cell.angle_gamma   90.00
#
_symmetry.space_group_name_H-M   'P 1'
#
loop_
_entity.id
_entity.type
_entity.pdbx_description
1 polymer ?
#
loop_
_entity_poly.entity_id
_entity_poly.type
_entity_poly.pdbx_seq_one_letter_code
_entity_poly.pdbx_strand_id
1 'polypeptide(L)'
;MRFGGGTEVSGAIHSNRGIRFDGLAHNVVSSAVADYDDPDHSGANEFGVHTHTSPADPLPPNPPPARTDIFEAGRQFPIPAVDFTGITADLAQMKSDAQTSGFYRPSSGALGYHIVLRNDDTFNLYRITNFVNPPSGCTNYLNQSGWSTWSIQNQQLIGNFTFPTNGIIFFEDNVFADGQINSARLTLVAASFPDNPPTRKNIIVNNDLLYTNYDGQDTVGLIAQESVHIGMASENNLRIDAALIAQNGRVGRYYYRSPSWGNQRCSPYHTRQTITSYGMIATNLRYGFAYTDGTGYRTRNLIYDANLLYGPPPSFPLTSDQYVTLSWEEGTPAE
;
A
#
# COMPACT_ATOMS: atom_id res chain seq x y z
N MET A 1 2.35 -14.68 1.38
CA MET A 1 1.63 -13.42 1.67
C MET A 1 0.32 -13.78 2.36
N ARG A 2 -0.20 -12.99 3.31
CA ARG A 2 -1.46 -13.33 4.01
C ARG A 2 -2.49 -12.21 3.95
N PHE A 3 -3.69 -12.56 3.52
CA PHE A 3 -4.90 -11.74 3.59
C PHE A 3 -5.81 -12.35 4.66
N GLY A 4 -5.53 -12.06 5.93
CA GLY A 4 -6.31 -12.63 7.06
C GLY A 4 -7.76 -12.14 7.09
N GLY A 5 -8.63 -12.81 7.85
CA GLY A 5 -10.04 -12.43 8.02
C GLY A 5 -10.27 -10.94 8.31
N GLY A 6 -11.42 -10.44 7.86
CA GLY A 6 -11.71 -9.00 7.81
C GLY A 6 -11.07 -8.27 6.62
N THR A 7 -10.53 -9.00 5.63
CA THR A 7 -10.12 -8.41 4.34
C THR A 7 -11.20 -8.68 3.30
N GLU A 8 -11.56 -7.65 2.54
CA GLU A 8 -12.37 -7.76 1.33
C GLU A 8 -11.59 -7.10 0.18
N VAL A 9 -11.48 -7.79 -0.96
CA VAL A 9 -10.69 -7.33 -2.10
C VAL A 9 -11.52 -7.32 -3.38
N SER A 10 -11.67 -6.12 -3.94
CA SER A 10 -12.32 -5.88 -5.23
C SER A 10 -11.26 -5.51 -6.27
N GLY A 11 -10.58 -6.52 -6.80
CA GLY A 11 -9.48 -6.35 -7.74
C GLY A 11 -8.64 -7.62 -7.85
N ALA A 12 -7.93 -7.79 -8.95
CA ALA A 12 -7.06 -8.95 -9.14
C ALA A 12 -5.89 -8.92 -8.14
N ILE A 13 -5.47 -10.09 -7.67
CA ILE A 13 -4.31 -10.25 -6.79
C ILE A 13 -3.31 -11.17 -7.46
N HIS A 14 -2.05 -10.79 -7.44
CA HIS A 14 -0.95 -11.65 -7.86
C HIS A 14 0.19 -11.64 -6.84
N SER A 15 0.84 -12.78 -6.67
CA SER A 15 2.12 -12.87 -5.97
C SER A 15 3.07 -13.84 -6.67
N ASN A 16 4.34 -13.42 -6.83
CA ASN A 16 5.42 -14.32 -7.25
C ASN A 16 5.78 -15.39 -6.20
N ARG A 17 5.09 -15.39 -5.05
CA ARG A 17 5.18 -16.38 -3.96
C ARG A 17 3.77 -16.83 -3.60
N GLY A 18 3.62 -17.66 -2.56
CA GLY A 18 2.29 -18.13 -2.16
C GLY A 18 1.45 -17.09 -1.43
N ILE A 19 0.14 -17.31 -1.44
CA ILE A 19 -0.90 -16.48 -0.85
C ILE A 19 -1.78 -17.36 0.05
N ARG A 20 -1.84 -17.02 1.33
CA ARG A 20 -2.91 -17.43 2.22
C ARG A 20 -4.00 -16.37 2.22
N PHE A 21 -5.22 -16.75 1.89
CA PHE A 21 -6.35 -15.84 1.77
C PHE A 21 -7.52 -16.30 2.66
N ASP A 22 -7.70 -15.65 3.80
CA ASP A 22 -8.75 -15.93 4.78
C ASP A 22 -9.86 -14.84 4.77
N GLY A 23 -9.91 -13.99 3.73
CA GLY A 23 -10.90 -12.92 3.54
C GLY A 23 -11.95 -13.25 2.47
N LEU A 24 -12.46 -12.23 1.77
CA LEU A 24 -13.30 -12.36 0.57
C LEU A 24 -12.62 -11.70 -0.64
N ALA A 25 -12.53 -12.40 -1.76
CA ALA A 25 -11.98 -11.92 -3.02
C ALA A 25 -13.05 -11.96 -4.11
N HIS A 26 -13.37 -10.79 -4.67
CA HIS A 26 -14.33 -10.65 -5.77
C HIS A 26 -13.72 -10.87 -7.16
N ASN A 27 -12.40 -11.00 -7.24
CA ASN A 27 -11.67 -11.19 -8.49
C ASN A 27 -10.60 -12.29 -8.33
N VAL A 28 -9.93 -12.63 -9.43
CA VAL A 28 -8.96 -13.73 -9.47
C VAL A 28 -7.81 -13.48 -8.49
N VAL A 29 -7.52 -14.48 -7.67
CA VAL A 29 -6.32 -14.55 -6.83
C VAL A 29 -5.32 -15.51 -7.45
N SER A 30 -4.13 -15.02 -7.75
CA SER A 30 -3.13 -15.79 -8.51
C SER A 30 -1.76 -15.86 -7.82
N SER A 31 -1.05 -16.97 -8.04
CA SER A 31 0.29 -17.17 -7.52
C SER A 31 1.21 -17.83 -8.54
N ALA A 32 2.48 -17.45 -8.53
CA ALA A 32 3.49 -18.06 -9.40
C ALA A 32 3.95 -19.46 -8.96
N VAL A 33 3.71 -19.83 -7.70
CA VAL A 33 4.17 -21.11 -7.14
C VAL A 33 3.03 -22.11 -7.05
N ALA A 34 3.33 -23.40 -7.21
CA ALA A 34 2.34 -24.47 -7.06
C ALA A 34 2.07 -24.78 -5.58
N ASP A 35 3.16 -24.82 -4.80
CA ASP A 35 3.18 -25.10 -3.37
C ASP A 35 3.85 -23.95 -2.60
N TYR A 36 3.47 -23.78 -1.34
CA TYR A 36 3.91 -22.68 -0.48
C TYR A 36 4.05 -23.13 0.96
N ASP A 37 5.20 -22.83 1.56
CA ASP A 37 5.42 -22.93 3.01
C ASP A 37 4.95 -21.62 3.66
N ASP A 38 3.73 -21.59 4.20
CA ASP A 38 3.17 -20.40 4.85
C ASP A 38 3.91 -20.08 6.16
N PRO A 39 4.64 -18.95 6.26
CA PRO A 39 5.35 -18.58 7.48
C PRO A 39 4.42 -18.25 8.66
N ASP A 40 3.10 -18.12 8.43
CA ASP A 40 2.11 -17.97 9.50
C ASP A 40 1.43 -19.28 9.89
N HIS A 41 1.92 -20.41 9.37
CA HIS A 41 1.45 -21.74 9.68
C HIS A 41 2.64 -22.66 9.98
N SER A 42 2.42 -23.68 10.80
CA SER A 42 3.41 -24.71 11.05
C SER A 42 2.93 -26.01 10.43
N GLY A 43 3.72 -26.65 9.58
CA GLY A 43 3.36 -27.95 9.04
C GLY A 43 3.89 -28.20 7.64
N ALA A 44 3.08 -28.92 6.86
CA ALA A 44 3.39 -29.24 5.47
C ALA A 44 3.08 -28.05 4.55
N ASN A 45 3.69 -28.06 3.37
CA ASN A 45 3.39 -27.10 2.31
C ASN A 45 1.90 -27.12 1.94
N GLU A 46 1.39 -25.96 1.59
CA GLU A 46 0.02 -25.73 1.12
C GLU A 46 0.04 -25.29 -0.34
N PHE A 47 -1.14 -25.14 -0.95
CA PHE A 47 -1.21 -24.61 -2.32
C PHE A 47 -0.68 -23.17 -2.41
N GLY A 48 -0.16 -22.81 -3.58
CA GLY A 48 0.28 -21.46 -3.91
C GLY A 48 -0.79 -20.39 -3.67
N VAL A 49 -2.07 -20.73 -3.80
CA VAL A 49 -3.18 -19.95 -3.25
C VAL A 49 -4.06 -20.86 -2.41
N HIS A 50 -4.12 -20.63 -1.10
CA HIS A 50 -4.91 -21.45 -0.16
C HIS A 50 -5.64 -20.60 0.88
N THR A 51 -6.55 -21.22 1.62
CA THR A 51 -7.29 -20.60 2.71
C THR A 51 -7.38 -21.51 3.93
N HIS A 52 -7.36 -20.91 5.14
CA HIS A 52 -7.64 -21.61 6.40
C HIS A 52 -9.03 -21.31 6.95
N THR A 53 -9.84 -20.53 6.24
CA THR A 53 -11.25 -20.31 6.62
C THR A 53 -12.01 -21.63 6.50
N SER A 54 -12.67 -22.02 7.60
CA SER A 54 -13.31 -23.33 7.72
C SER A 54 -14.39 -23.59 6.65
N PRO A 55 -14.41 -24.79 6.02
CA PRO A 55 -13.40 -25.83 6.14
C PRO A 55 -12.09 -25.38 5.46
N ALA A 56 -10.94 -25.55 6.12
CA ALA A 56 -9.65 -25.22 5.51
C ALA A 56 -9.42 -26.04 4.24
N ASP A 57 -8.61 -25.52 3.32
CA ASP A 57 -8.21 -26.30 2.15
C ASP A 57 -7.47 -27.59 2.56
N PRO A 58 -7.61 -28.67 1.77
CA PRO A 58 -6.76 -29.85 1.94
C PRO A 58 -5.30 -29.51 1.61
N LEU A 59 -4.38 -30.38 2.00
CA LEU A 59 -2.98 -30.24 1.63
C LEU A 59 -2.69 -30.89 0.25
N PRO A 60 -1.73 -30.38 -0.53
CA PRO A 60 -1.14 -31.08 -1.66
C PRO A 60 -0.73 -32.52 -1.29
N PRO A 61 -0.86 -33.50 -2.20
CA PRO A 61 -1.18 -33.37 -3.62
C PRO A 61 -2.68 -33.46 -3.95
N ASN A 62 -3.58 -33.34 -2.96
CA ASN A 62 -5.02 -33.33 -3.25
C ASN A 62 -5.36 -32.17 -4.20
N PRO A 63 -6.42 -32.28 -5.03
CA PRO A 63 -6.85 -31.15 -5.84
C PRO A 63 -7.42 -30.03 -4.96
N PRO A 64 -7.11 -28.75 -5.26
CA PRO A 64 -7.69 -27.63 -4.53
C PRO A 64 -9.19 -27.51 -4.83
N PRO A 65 -10.07 -27.38 -3.81
CA PRO A 65 -11.49 -27.11 -4.04
C PRO A 65 -11.67 -25.70 -4.66
N ALA A 66 -12.82 -25.45 -5.29
CA ALA A 66 -13.06 -24.13 -5.91
C ALA A 66 -13.12 -22.98 -4.88
N ARG A 67 -13.75 -23.25 -3.72
CA ARG A 67 -13.92 -22.28 -2.62
C ARG A 67 -14.51 -20.93 -3.08
N THR A 68 -15.61 -20.99 -3.83
CA THR A 68 -16.33 -19.80 -4.33
C THR A 68 -16.95 -18.96 -3.21
N ASP A 69 -16.99 -19.47 -1.98
CA ASP A 69 -17.29 -18.72 -0.75
C ASP A 69 -16.22 -17.69 -0.39
N ILE A 70 -15.01 -17.81 -0.94
CA ILE A 70 -13.83 -16.96 -0.66
C ILE A 70 -13.25 -16.38 -1.94
N PHE A 71 -13.15 -17.19 -3.00
CA PHE A 71 -12.63 -16.81 -4.30
C PHE A 71 -13.78 -16.77 -5.32
N GLU A 72 -14.56 -15.69 -5.32
CA GLU A 72 -15.79 -15.61 -6.13
C GLU A 72 -15.50 -15.76 -7.64
N ALA A 73 -14.38 -15.20 -8.11
CA ALA A 73 -13.89 -15.35 -9.47
C ALA A 73 -12.83 -16.46 -9.63
N GLY A 74 -12.57 -17.24 -8.58
CA GLY A 74 -11.62 -18.34 -8.57
C GLY A 74 -10.16 -17.95 -8.28
N ARG A 75 -9.29 -18.96 -8.36
CA ARG A 75 -7.86 -18.86 -8.05
C ARG A 75 -7.01 -19.60 -9.09
N GLN A 76 -5.82 -19.08 -9.38
CA GLN A 76 -4.93 -19.61 -10.41
C GLN A 76 -3.49 -19.80 -9.89
N PHE A 77 -2.98 -21.02 -9.94
CA PHE A 77 -1.61 -21.35 -9.56
C PHE A 77 -1.22 -22.75 -10.04
N PRO A 78 0.06 -23.00 -10.36
CA PRO A 78 1.07 -21.99 -10.65
C PRO A 78 0.76 -21.25 -11.96
N ILE A 79 1.04 -19.95 -12.02
CA ILE A 79 1.09 -19.17 -13.27
C ILE A 79 2.47 -18.51 -13.43
N PRO A 80 2.82 -17.92 -14.60
CA PRO A 80 4.08 -17.21 -14.73
C PRO A 80 4.24 -16.10 -13.69
N ALA A 81 5.48 -15.89 -13.22
CA ALA A 81 5.81 -14.78 -12.34
C ALA A 81 5.71 -13.44 -13.09
N VAL A 82 5.23 -12.42 -12.40
CA VAL A 82 5.15 -11.04 -12.90
C VAL A 82 6.48 -10.33 -12.67
N ASP A 83 6.99 -9.61 -13.68
CA ASP A 83 8.21 -8.82 -13.51
C ASP A 83 7.93 -7.58 -12.66
N PHE A 84 8.35 -7.65 -11.39
CA PHE A 84 8.21 -6.53 -10.48
C PHE A 84 9.13 -5.36 -10.86
N THR A 85 10.32 -5.61 -11.43
CA THR A 85 11.26 -4.56 -11.82
C THR A 85 10.68 -3.69 -12.94
N GLY A 86 9.96 -4.28 -13.89
CA GLY A 86 9.20 -3.55 -14.91
C GLY A 86 8.07 -2.68 -14.34
N ILE A 87 7.53 -3.06 -13.18
CA ILE A 87 6.53 -2.26 -12.41
C ILE A 87 7.23 -1.17 -11.56
N THR A 88 8.56 -1.17 -11.44
CA THR A 88 9.26 -0.11 -10.70
C THR A 88 9.73 1.00 -11.64
N ALA A 89 9.18 2.19 -11.49
CA ALA A 89 9.50 3.34 -12.33
C ALA A 89 10.91 3.89 -12.08
N ASP A 90 11.50 4.54 -13.10
CA ASP A 90 12.80 5.18 -12.99
C ASP A 90 12.74 6.44 -12.11
N LEU A 91 13.02 6.24 -10.82
CA LEU A 91 13.09 7.30 -9.81
C LEU A 91 14.10 8.39 -10.17
N ALA A 92 15.17 8.08 -10.92
CA ALA A 92 16.17 9.07 -11.30
C ALA A 92 15.61 10.01 -12.38
N GLN A 93 14.90 9.46 -13.35
CA GLN A 93 14.18 10.26 -14.34
C GLN A 93 13.12 11.16 -13.68
N MET A 94 12.31 10.62 -12.76
CA MET A 94 11.32 11.42 -12.03
C MET A 94 11.94 12.55 -11.21
N LYS A 95 13.15 12.35 -10.65
CA LYS A 95 13.90 13.43 -10.01
C LYS A 95 14.27 14.52 -11.01
N SER A 96 14.80 14.15 -12.17
CA SER A 96 15.16 15.11 -13.23
C SER A 96 13.94 15.88 -13.75
N ASP A 97 12.81 15.22 -13.93
CA ASP A 97 11.56 15.85 -14.36
C ASP A 97 11.02 16.82 -13.29
N ALA A 98 11.08 16.41 -12.01
CA ALA A 98 10.69 17.26 -10.89
C ALA A 98 11.57 18.50 -10.75
N GLN A 99 12.88 18.37 -11.01
CA GLN A 99 13.82 19.50 -11.01
C GLN A 99 13.60 20.48 -12.18
N THR A 100 13.11 19.98 -13.31
CA THR A 100 12.96 20.76 -14.54
C THR A 100 11.62 21.48 -14.60
N SER A 101 10.52 20.78 -14.32
CA SER A 101 9.15 21.30 -14.50
C SER A 101 8.16 20.85 -13.42
N GLY A 102 8.65 20.16 -12.38
CA GLY A 102 7.83 19.71 -11.26
C GLY A 102 8.12 20.45 -9.96
N PHE A 103 7.85 19.77 -8.85
CA PHE A 103 8.18 20.27 -7.52
C PHE A 103 9.25 19.39 -6.88
N TYR A 104 10.45 19.93 -6.74
CA TYR A 104 11.57 19.25 -6.10
C TYR A 104 11.92 19.86 -4.75
N ARG A 105 12.19 19.00 -3.76
CA ARG A 105 12.84 19.39 -2.49
C ARG A 105 13.96 18.41 -2.12
N PRO A 106 15.14 18.93 -1.72
CA PRO A 106 16.20 18.11 -1.17
C PRO A 106 15.82 17.62 0.24
N SER A 107 16.75 16.99 0.95
CA SER A 107 16.59 16.65 2.38
C SER A 107 16.10 17.85 3.21
N SER A 108 15.17 17.60 4.12
CA SER A 108 14.63 18.63 5.02
C SER A 108 15.62 19.08 6.10
N GLY A 109 16.71 18.33 6.29
CA GLY A 109 17.61 18.45 7.45
C GLY A 109 16.95 18.08 8.79
N ALA A 110 15.78 17.43 8.75
CA ALA A 110 14.98 17.07 9.92
C ALA A 110 14.40 15.64 9.74
N LEU A 111 13.16 15.40 10.17
CA LEU A 111 12.53 14.06 10.15
C LEU A 111 11.76 13.75 8.85
N GLY A 112 11.70 14.71 7.92
CA GLY A 112 10.95 14.60 6.67
C GLY A 112 10.04 15.79 6.41
N TYR A 113 9.24 15.64 5.35
CA TYR A 113 8.21 16.59 4.97
C TYR A 113 6.82 16.03 5.23
N HIS A 114 5.86 16.92 5.44
CA HIS A 114 4.45 16.61 5.43
C HIS A 114 3.77 17.46 4.36
N ILE A 115 3.12 16.80 3.42
CA ILE A 115 2.33 17.42 2.35
C ILE A 115 0.85 17.21 2.63
N VAL A 116 0.11 18.32 2.70
CA VAL A 116 -1.35 18.32 2.86
C VAL A 116 -1.95 18.83 1.55
N LEU A 117 -2.51 17.90 0.76
CA LEU A 117 -3.15 18.19 -0.53
C LEU A 117 -4.49 18.90 -0.31
N ARG A 118 -4.83 19.82 -1.22
CA ARG A 118 -6.04 20.63 -1.13
C ARG A 118 -6.80 20.59 -2.46
N ASN A 119 -8.09 20.90 -2.38
CA ASN A 119 -9.04 20.89 -3.48
C ASN A 119 -9.02 22.18 -4.34
N ASP A 120 -8.05 23.07 -4.10
CA ASP A 120 -7.84 24.34 -4.80
C ASP A 120 -6.57 24.31 -5.67
N ASP A 121 -6.14 23.12 -6.10
CA ASP A 121 -4.91 22.86 -6.84
C ASP A 121 -3.63 23.34 -6.14
N THR A 122 -3.64 23.32 -4.81
CA THR A 122 -2.47 23.64 -3.99
C THR A 122 -2.20 22.57 -2.93
N PHE A 123 -1.05 22.66 -2.28
CA PHE A 123 -0.72 21.90 -1.09
C PHE A 123 0.03 22.76 -0.09
N ASN A 124 -0.18 22.46 1.19
CA ASN A 124 0.67 22.97 2.25
C ASN A 124 1.84 22.01 2.47
N LEU A 125 3.04 22.57 2.58
CA LEU A 125 4.25 21.81 2.90
C LEU A 125 4.75 22.20 4.27
N TYR A 126 4.99 21.20 5.11
CA TYR A 126 5.57 21.36 6.44
C TYR A 126 6.88 20.59 6.54
N ARG A 127 7.81 21.12 7.34
CA ARG A 127 8.98 20.38 7.83
C ARG A 127 8.63 19.73 9.15
N ILE A 128 8.83 18.42 9.27
CA ILE A 128 8.53 17.69 10.50
C ILE A 128 9.70 17.82 11.47
N THR A 129 9.41 18.23 12.70
CA THR A 129 10.43 18.43 13.73
C THR A 129 10.43 17.30 14.75
N ASN A 130 9.26 16.76 15.10
CA ASN A 130 9.14 15.68 16.08
C ASN A 130 8.06 14.68 15.68
N PHE A 131 8.34 13.40 15.94
CA PHE A 131 7.31 12.36 15.96
C PHE A 131 6.65 12.24 17.33
N VAL A 132 5.46 11.63 17.35
CA VAL A 132 4.78 11.19 18.57
C VAL A 132 5.70 10.22 19.29
N ASN A 133 5.96 10.49 20.57
CA ASN A 133 6.74 9.56 21.39
C ASN A 133 5.96 8.24 21.58
N PRO A 134 6.62 7.08 21.51
CA PRO A 134 5.96 5.82 21.81
C PRO A 134 5.44 5.82 23.26
N PRO A 135 4.21 5.35 23.53
CA PRO A 135 3.73 5.19 24.89
C PRO A 135 4.63 4.24 25.71
N SER A 136 4.55 4.32 27.03
CA SER A 136 5.38 3.49 27.92
C SER A 136 5.23 2.00 27.61
N GLY A 137 6.35 1.32 27.35
CA GLY A 137 6.38 -0.09 26.99
C GLY A 137 6.02 -0.42 25.55
N CYS A 138 5.69 0.57 24.71
CA CYS A 138 5.58 0.42 23.26
C CYS A 138 6.99 0.36 22.65
N THR A 139 7.37 -0.83 22.18
CA THR A 139 8.73 -1.13 21.73
C THR A 139 8.67 -1.97 20.46
N ASN A 140 9.78 -2.02 19.72
CA ASN A 140 9.95 -2.89 18.55
C ASN A 140 10.07 -4.37 18.95
N TYR A 141 8.97 -4.94 19.46
CA TYR A 141 8.95 -6.29 20.05
C TYR A 141 9.31 -7.39 19.05
N LEU A 142 8.93 -7.22 17.77
CA LEU A 142 9.22 -8.17 16.70
C LEU A 142 10.53 -7.87 15.95
N ASN A 143 11.35 -6.92 16.43
CA ASN A 143 12.61 -6.50 15.80
C ASN A 143 12.46 -6.15 14.30
N GLN A 144 11.36 -5.48 13.95
CA GLN A 144 11.11 -5.07 12.56
C GLN A 144 12.07 -3.94 12.18
N SER A 145 12.80 -4.10 11.08
CA SER A 145 13.64 -3.04 10.52
C SER A 145 12.79 -1.80 10.21
N GLY A 146 13.29 -0.61 10.51
CA GLY A 146 12.59 0.66 10.28
C GLY A 146 11.40 0.93 11.21
N TRP A 147 11.19 0.12 12.26
CA TRP A 147 10.12 0.35 13.23
C TRP A 147 10.30 1.71 13.93
N SER A 148 9.23 2.50 13.91
CA SER A 148 9.10 3.78 14.61
C SER A 148 7.61 4.07 14.79
N THR A 149 7.26 5.13 15.51
CA THR A 149 5.88 5.58 15.60
C THR A 149 5.35 6.12 14.27
N TRP A 150 6.23 6.69 13.44
CA TRP A 150 5.87 7.27 12.13
C TRP A 150 4.59 8.12 12.20
N SER A 151 4.50 8.97 13.22
CA SER A 151 3.33 9.82 13.46
C SER A 151 3.80 11.21 13.85
N ILE A 152 3.24 12.24 13.23
CA ILE A 152 3.69 13.63 13.42
C ILE A 152 3.20 14.14 14.77
N GLN A 153 4.11 14.68 15.59
CA GLN A 153 3.77 15.43 16.81
C GLN A 153 3.88 16.93 16.56
N ASN A 154 5.02 17.37 16.00
CA ASN A 154 5.31 18.77 15.73
C ASN A 154 5.87 18.93 14.33
N GLN A 155 5.49 20.05 13.70
CA GLN A 155 5.90 20.42 12.37
C GLN A 155 5.88 21.95 12.21
N GLN A 156 6.58 22.45 11.22
CA GLN A 156 6.64 23.88 10.89
C GLN A 156 6.22 24.09 9.44
N LEU A 157 5.29 25.02 9.20
CA LEU A 157 4.87 25.37 7.85
C LEU A 157 6.06 25.98 7.09
N ILE A 158 6.30 25.47 5.89
CA ILE A 158 7.25 26.04 4.94
C ILE A 158 6.53 26.99 4.00
N GLY A 159 5.36 26.59 3.51
CA GLY A 159 4.53 27.42 2.64
C GLY A 159 3.39 26.64 2.01
N ASN A 160 2.59 27.38 1.23
CA ASN A 160 1.59 26.84 0.32
C ASN A 160 2.13 26.93 -1.11
N PHE A 161 1.96 25.86 -1.89
CA PHE A 161 2.49 25.73 -3.23
C PHE A 161 1.40 25.22 -4.16
N THR A 162 1.38 25.69 -5.41
CA THR A 162 0.49 25.16 -6.44
C THR A 162 0.94 23.77 -6.87
N PHE A 163 0.01 22.94 -7.34
CA PHE A 163 0.37 21.70 -8.01
C PHE A 163 1.26 21.97 -9.23
N PRO A 164 2.34 21.18 -9.41
CA PRO A 164 3.19 21.34 -10.59
C PRO A 164 2.45 20.90 -11.85
N THR A 165 2.68 21.59 -12.97
CA THR A 165 2.01 21.30 -14.24
C THR A 165 2.31 19.89 -14.77
N ASN A 166 3.51 19.36 -14.51
CA ASN A 166 3.85 17.98 -14.89
C ASN A 166 3.31 16.92 -13.90
N GLY A 167 2.69 17.36 -12.79
CA GLY A 167 2.13 16.50 -11.74
C GLY A 167 3.16 15.80 -10.85
N ILE A 168 4.47 16.01 -11.02
CA ILE A 168 5.50 15.29 -10.26
C ILE A 168 5.97 16.12 -9.06
N ILE A 169 5.83 15.55 -7.87
CA ILE A 169 6.32 16.10 -6.61
C ILE A 169 7.36 15.13 -6.05
N PHE A 170 8.62 15.55 -5.96
CA PHE A 170 9.74 14.70 -5.57
C PHE A 170 10.45 15.25 -4.32
N PHE A 171 10.65 14.36 -3.35
CA PHE A 171 11.37 14.65 -2.12
C PHE A 171 12.57 13.71 -1.91
N GLU A 172 13.74 14.27 -1.63
CA GLU A 172 14.90 13.51 -1.11
C GLU A 172 14.83 13.27 0.40
N ASP A 173 13.64 13.02 0.92
CA ASP A 173 13.39 12.75 2.33
C ASP A 173 12.18 11.84 2.54
N ASN A 174 11.91 11.42 3.79
CA ASN A 174 10.65 10.77 4.11
C ASN A 174 9.50 11.76 3.97
N VAL A 175 8.35 11.29 3.49
CA VAL A 175 7.18 12.15 3.24
C VAL A 175 5.95 11.60 3.92
N PHE A 176 5.22 12.46 4.60
CA PHE A 176 3.88 12.19 5.10
C PHE A 176 2.89 12.84 4.14
N ALA A 177 1.86 12.11 3.72
CA ALA A 177 0.89 12.60 2.75
C ALA A 177 -0.54 12.37 3.25
N ASP A 178 -1.34 13.42 3.22
CA ASP A 178 -2.79 13.38 3.43
C ASP A 178 -3.46 14.57 2.72
N GLY A 179 -4.79 14.64 2.83
CA GLY A 179 -5.60 15.70 2.26
C GLY A 179 -6.50 15.21 1.12
N GLN A 180 -6.95 16.13 0.28
CA GLN A 180 -7.90 15.82 -0.79
C GLN A 180 -7.53 16.58 -2.05
N ILE A 181 -7.65 15.93 -3.20
CA ILE A 181 -7.48 16.57 -4.52
C ILE A 181 -8.82 16.70 -5.23
N ASN A 182 -8.89 17.55 -6.24
CA ASN A 182 -10.03 17.70 -7.12
C ASN A 182 -9.57 18.04 -8.54
N SER A 183 -9.95 17.24 -9.52
CA SER A 183 -9.61 17.38 -10.94
C SER A 183 -8.09 17.44 -11.21
N ALA A 184 -7.29 16.76 -10.40
CA ALA A 184 -5.83 16.82 -10.43
C ALA A 184 -5.19 15.43 -10.52
N ARG A 185 -4.01 15.37 -11.15
CA ARG A 185 -3.22 14.15 -11.32
C ARG A 185 -1.82 14.38 -10.78
N LEU A 186 -1.45 13.69 -9.71
CA LEU A 186 -0.18 13.89 -9.01
C LEU A 186 0.56 12.58 -8.79
N THR A 187 1.89 12.64 -8.86
CA THR A 187 2.79 11.58 -8.44
C THR A 187 3.74 12.13 -7.40
N LEU A 188 3.61 11.61 -6.18
CA LEU A 188 4.46 11.93 -5.04
C LEU A 188 5.53 10.86 -4.91
N VAL A 189 6.78 11.29 -4.93
CA VAL A 189 7.96 10.40 -4.88
C VAL A 189 8.81 10.74 -3.66
N ALA A 190 9.18 9.70 -2.90
CA ALA A 190 10.17 9.80 -1.83
C ALA A 190 11.34 8.87 -2.15
N ALA A 191 12.49 9.43 -2.50
CA ALA A 191 13.69 8.67 -2.86
C ALA A 191 14.97 9.50 -2.69
N SER A 192 16.10 8.84 -2.44
CA SER A 192 17.42 9.50 -2.34
C SER A 192 18.40 8.91 -3.35
N PHE A 193 19.31 9.76 -3.86
CA PHE A 193 20.34 9.36 -4.81
C PHE A 193 21.77 9.75 -4.35
N PRO A 194 22.79 8.91 -4.62
CA PRO A 194 22.70 7.57 -5.21
C PRO A 194 21.93 6.58 -4.32
N ASP A 195 21.33 5.54 -4.90
CA ASP A 195 20.58 4.54 -4.12
C ASP A 195 21.51 3.86 -3.12
N ASN A 196 21.06 3.82 -1.86
CA ASN A 196 21.75 3.16 -0.77
C ASN A 196 20.71 2.64 0.23
N PRO A 197 20.60 1.31 0.44
CA PRO A 197 19.55 0.71 1.26
C PRO A 197 19.27 1.37 2.63
N PRO A 198 20.28 1.77 3.43
CA PRO A 198 20.06 2.40 4.73
C PRO A 198 19.45 3.81 4.67
N THR A 199 19.49 4.49 3.51
CA THR A 199 19.00 5.86 3.35
C THR A 199 17.75 5.97 2.50
N ARG A 200 17.24 4.83 1.98
CA ARG A 200 16.04 4.81 1.16
C ARG A 200 14.86 5.43 1.90
N LYS A 201 14.05 6.16 1.15
CA LYS A 201 13.00 7.02 1.70
C LYS A 201 11.64 6.33 1.69
N ASN A 202 10.81 6.72 2.65
CA ASN A 202 9.49 6.16 2.88
C ASN A 202 8.42 7.21 2.63
N ILE A 203 7.24 6.76 2.24
CA ILE A 203 6.01 7.55 2.29
C ILE A 203 5.16 7.04 3.46
N ILE A 204 4.53 7.94 4.20
CA ILE A 204 3.69 7.65 5.36
C ILE A 204 2.31 8.27 5.13
N VAL A 205 1.25 7.50 5.38
CA VAL A 205 -0.14 7.99 5.32
C VAL A 205 -0.79 7.72 6.67
N ASN A 206 -1.12 8.78 7.39
CA ASN A 206 -1.73 8.69 8.73
C ASN A 206 -3.16 9.19 8.76
N ASN A 207 -3.51 10.13 7.88
CA ASN A 207 -4.86 10.64 7.72
C ASN A 207 -5.32 10.39 6.29
N ASP A 208 -6.62 10.57 6.08
CA ASP A 208 -7.28 10.37 4.80
C ASP A 208 -6.58 11.11 3.65
N LEU A 209 -6.36 10.38 2.57
CA LEU A 209 -5.95 10.89 1.26
C LEU A 209 -7.09 10.59 0.29
N LEU A 210 -7.79 11.62 -0.18
CA LEU A 210 -9.08 11.47 -0.85
C LEU A 210 -9.09 12.01 -2.28
N TYR A 211 -9.88 11.36 -3.12
CA TYR A 211 -10.37 11.94 -4.36
C TYR A 211 -11.69 12.69 -4.12
N THR A 212 -11.95 13.69 -4.95
CA THR A 212 -13.27 14.30 -5.10
C THR A 212 -14.08 13.56 -6.17
N ASN A 213 -13.41 13.11 -7.25
CA ASN A 213 -14.03 12.45 -8.40
C ASN A 213 -13.46 11.04 -8.60
N TYR A 214 -14.33 10.04 -8.79
CA TYR A 214 -13.95 8.62 -8.98
C TYR A 214 -14.16 8.14 -10.43
N ASP A 215 -14.20 9.09 -11.37
CA ASP A 215 -14.38 8.88 -12.82
C ASP A 215 -13.06 9.00 -13.59
N GLY A 216 -11.92 8.99 -12.88
CA GLY A 216 -10.59 9.11 -13.44
C GLY A 216 -10.08 10.54 -13.62
N GLN A 217 -10.84 11.58 -13.22
CA GLN A 217 -10.31 12.96 -13.21
C GLN A 217 -9.25 13.17 -12.12
N ASP A 218 -9.42 12.50 -10.98
CA ASP A 218 -8.53 12.60 -9.83
C ASP A 218 -7.63 11.38 -9.77
N THR A 219 -6.33 11.59 -9.60
CA THR A 219 -5.38 10.47 -9.50
C THR A 219 -4.16 10.86 -8.68
N VAL A 220 -3.79 10.02 -7.71
CA VAL A 220 -2.56 10.18 -6.91
C VAL A 220 -1.74 8.90 -6.95
N GLY A 221 -0.48 9.00 -7.35
CA GLY A 221 0.52 7.95 -7.21
C GLY A 221 1.46 8.25 -6.04
N LEU A 222 1.66 7.28 -5.14
CA LEU A 222 2.65 7.34 -4.06
C LEU A 222 3.75 6.33 -4.34
N ILE A 223 4.94 6.81 -4.69
CA ILE A 223 6.10 5.96 -5.02
C ILE A 223 7.19 6.16 -3.97
N ALA A 224 7.39 5.15 -3.12
CA ALA A 224 8.45 5.13 -2.13
C ALA A 224 9.60 4.23 -2.57
N GLN A 225 10.83 4.73 -2.44
CA GLN A 225 12.03 3.93 -2.69
C GLN A 225 12.13 2.74 -1.74
N GLU A 226 11.78 2.92 -0.45
CA GLU A 226 11.72 1.82 0.51
C GLU A 226 10.28 1.33 0.69
N SER A 227 9.48 2.01 1.51
CA SER A 227 8.16 1.51 1.92
C SER A 227 7.09 2.60 1.96
N VAL A 228 5.83 2.18 1.83
CA VAL A 228 4.66 2.98 2.17
C VAL A 228 4.11 2.49 3.51
N HIS A 229 4.13 3.35 4.53
CA HIS A 229 3.77 2.99 5.89
C HIS A 229 2.51 3.66 6.40
N ILE A 230 1.75 2.92 7.20
CA ILE A 230 0.74 3.50 8.08
C ILE A 230 1.35 3.63 9.48
N GLY A 231 1.37 4.84 10.01
CA GLY A 231 1.95 5.14 11.31
C GLY A 231 1.11 4.64 12.49
N MET A 232 1.71 4.71 13.68
CA MET A 232 1.11 4.28 14.93
C MET A 232 -0.18 5.05 15.22
N ALA A 233 -0.10 6.37 15.25
CA ALA A 233 -1.22 7.27 15.51
C ALA A 233 -1.97 7.68 14.23
N SER A 234 -2.18 6.73 13.30
CA SER A 234 -3.06 6.93 12.14
C SER A 234 -4.53 6.99 12.54
N GLU A 235 -5.41 7.45 11.64
CA GLU A 235 -6.86 7.49 11.84
C GLU A 235 -7.47 6.11 12.08
N ASN A 236 -8.54 6.11 12.88
CA ASN A 236 -9.26 4.89 13.26
C ASN A 236 -10.02 4.26 12.09
N ASN A 237 -10.57 5.11 11.23
CA ASN A 237 -11.07 4.78 9.91
C ASN A 237 -10.21 5.57 8.93
N LEU A 238 -9.36 4.90 8.17
CA LEU A 238 -8.43 5.51 7.23
C LEU A 238 -8.83 5.16 5.80
N ARG A 239 -8.86 6.14 4.92
CA ARG A 239 -9.11 5.99 3.51
C ARG A 239 -7.93 6.55 2.71
N ILE A 240 -7.42 5.74 1.78
CA ILE A 240 -6.30 6.08 0.92
C ILE A 240 -6.74 5.85 -0.51
N ASP A 241 -7.07 6.94 -1.20
CA ASP A 241 -7.35 6.98 -2.62
C ASP A 241 -6.01 7.28 -3.34
N ALA A 242 -5.25 6.24 -3.63
CA ALA A 242 -3.96 6.34 -4.31
C ALA A 242 -3.46 5.00 -4.86
N ALA A 243 -2.65 5.09 -5.91
CA ALA A 243 -1.81 4.02 -6.39
C ALA A 243 -0.51 3.96 -5.55
N LEU A 244 -0.31 2.91 -4.77
CA LEU A 244 0.77 2.75 -3.80
C LEU A 244 1.87 1.84 -4.34
N ILE A 245 3.11 2.32 -4.40
CA ILE A 245 4.29 1.54 -4.78
C ILE A 245 5.36 1.61 -3.68
N ALA A 246 5.76 0.44 -3.19
CA ALA A 246 6.97 0.26 -2.39
C ALA A 246 8.00 -0.53 -3.20
N GLN A 247 9.02 0.16 -3.73
CA GLN A 247 9.98 -0.41 -4.68
C GLN A 247 10.81 -1.54 -4.07
N ASN A 248 11.25 -1.39 -2.82
CA ASN A 248 12.17 -2.33 -2.19
C ASN A 248 11.60 -2.96 -0.91
N GLY A 249 10.73 -2.24 -0.22
CA GLY A 249 10.15 -2.62 1.05
C GLY A 249 8.69 -3.06 0.92
N ARG A 250 7.83 -2.59 1.84
CA ARG A 250 6.44 -3.03 1.91
C ARG A 250 5.44 -1.88 1.92
N VAL A 251 4.23 -2.15 1.44
CA VAL A 251 3.04 -1.36 1.79
C VAL A 251 2.41 -1.98 3.04
N GLY A 252 2.36 -1.25 4.15
CA GLY A 252 1.78 -1.80 5.37
C GLY A 252 2.00 -1.01 6.65
N ARG A 253 1.56 -1.60 7.77
CA ARG A 253 1.70 -1.06 9.14
C ARG A 253 2.78 -1.85 9.88
N TYR A 254 3.42 -1.23 10.87
CA TYR A 254 4.26 -1.97 11.84
C TYR A 254 3.41 -2.64 12.92
N TYR A 255 4.00 -3.62 13.61
CA TYR A 255 3.39 -4.22 14.79
C TYR A 255 3.44 -3.24 15.95
N TYR A 256 2.26 -2.92 16.47
CA TYR A 256 2.11 -2.13 17.67
C TYR A 256 1.43 -3.01 18.72
N ARG A 257 2.23 -3.46 19.69
CA ARG A 257 1.83 -4.47 20.67
C ARG A 257 0.62 -4.00 21.50
N SER A 258 -0.37 -4.88 21.64
CA SER A 258 -1.54 -4.68 22.50
C SER A 258 -1.17 -4.64 24.00
N PRO A 259 -2.03 -4.05 24.85
CA PRO A 259 -1.87 -4.13 26.31
C PRO A 259 -1.67 -5.57 26.78
N SER A 260 -0.74 -5.78 27.71
CA SER A 260 -0.45 -7.10 28.26
C SER A 260 0.10 -6.98 29.67
N TRP A 261 -0.34 -7.83 30.60
CA TRP A 261 0.23 -7.95 31.95
C TRP A 261 0.31 -6.62 32.71
N GLY A 262 -0.77 -5.82 32.65
CA GLY A 262 -0.84 -4.51 33.31
C GLY A 262 -0.06 -3.37 32.61
N ASN A 263 0.66 -3.65 31.53
CA ASN A 263 1.36 -2.64 30.73
C ASN A 263 0.48 -2.19 29.54
N GLN A 264 0.36 -0.87 29.34
CA GLN A 264 -0.45 -0.28 28.26
C GLN A 264 0.17 -0.47 26.87
N ARG A 265 1.47 -0.76 26.77
CA ARG A 265 2.19 -1.02 25.51
C ARG A 265 1.90 0.07 24.49
N CYS A 266 1.50 -0.26 23.27
CA CYS A 266 1.17 0.70 22.23
C CYS A 266 -0.29 1.15 22.25
N SER A 267 -1.02 1.00 23.37
CA SER A 267 -2.38 1.54 23.52
C SER A 267 -2.43 3.07 23.45
N PRO A 268 -3.47 3.68 22.86
CA PRO A 268 -4.64 3.06 22.21
C PRO A 268 -4.39 2.73 20.72
N TYR A 269 -3.13 2.71 20.29
CA TYR A 269 -2.75 2.67 18.89
C TYR A 269 -2.51 1.29 18.28
N HIS A 270 -2.52 0.25 19.11
CA HIS A 270 -2.36 -1.14 18.71
C HIS A 270 -3.49 -1.66 17.80
N THR A 271 -4.69 -1.07 17.87
CA THR A 271 -5.86 -1.46 17.07
C THR A 271 -6.47 -0.28 16.34
N ARG A 272 -7.06 -0.56 15.18
CA ARG A 272 -7.80 0.36 14.32
C ARG A 272 -9.05 -0.32 13.78
N GLN A 273 -10.05 0.45 13.38
CA GLN A 273 -11.30 -0.11 12.86
C GLN A 273 -11.16 -0.49 11.40
N THR A 274 -11.07 0.50 10.50
CA THR A 274 -11.15 0.24 9.05
C THR A 274 -10.04 0.94 8.30
N ILE A 275 -9.42 0.23 7.34
CA ILE A 275 -8.62 0.85 6.29
C ILE A 275 -9.26 0.53 4.94
N THR A 276 -9.51 1.56 4.14
CA THR A 276 -9.93 1.44 2.75
C THR A 276 -8.81 1.95 1.87
N SER A 277 -8.28 1.10 1.00
CA SER A 277 -7.33 1.48 -0.05
C SER A 277 -8.06 1.40 -1.39
N TYR A 278 -8.27 2.55 -2.04
CA TYR A 278 -8.84 2.63 -3.38
C TYR A 278 -7.73 3.07 -4.34
N GLY A 279 -7.40 2.26 -5.34
CA GLY A 279 -6.26 2.52 -6.21
C GLY A 279 -5.55 1.23 -6.59
N MET A 280 -4.27 1.11 -6.26
CA MET A 280 -3.55 -0.16 -6.39
C MET A 280 -2.45 -0.28 -5.35
N ILE A 281 -1.97 -1.50 -5.12
CA ILE A 281 -0.87 -1.78 -4.20
C ILE A 281 0.16 -2.64 -4.94
N ALA A 282 1.37 -2.10 -5.12
CA ALA A 282 2.54 -2.85 -5.55
C ALA A 282 3.61 -2.82 -4.46
N THR A 283 4.09 -3.99 -4.05
CA THR A 283 4.93 -4.16 -2.87
C THR A 283 5.95 -5.27 -3.10
N ASN A 284 7.23 -4.99 -2.84
CA ASN A 284 8.31 -5.97 -3.03
C ASN A 284 8.35 -7.01 -1.89
N LEU A 285 8.08 -6.56 -0.67
CA LEU A 285 7.93 -7.40 0.51
C LEU A 285 6.46 -7.62 0.83
N ARG A 286 6.22 -8.53 1.78
CA ARG A 286 4.88 -8.88 2.23
C ARG A 286 4.11 -7.64 2.70
N TYR A 287 2.97 -7.37 2.06
CA TYR A 287 2.00 -6.37 2.52
C TYR A 287 1.42 -6.76 3.89
N GLY A 288 0.93 -5.78 4.64
CA GLY A 288 0.12 -6.10 5.82
C GLY A 288 -0.32 -4.89 6.61
N PHE A 289 -1.63 -4.77 6.84
CA PHE A 289 -2.23 -3.76 7.71
C PHE A 289 -2.70 -4.32 9.06
N ALA A 290 -2.60 -5.63 9.25
CA ALA A 290 -3.03 -6.35 10.45
C ALA A 290 -2.15 -7.57 10.71
N TYR A 291 -2.11 -7.99 11.98
CA TYR A 291 -1.40 -9.17 12.45
C TYR A 291 -2.39 -10.26 12.92
N THR A 292 -1.87 -11.45 13.19
CA THR A 292 -2.64 -12.63 13.61
C THR A 292 -3.21 -12.52 15.04
N ASP A 293 -2.73 -11.58 15.85
CA ASP A 293 -3.13 -11.40 17.26
C ASP A 293 -4.19 -10.31 17.48
N GLY A 294 -4.83 -9.85 16.41
CA GLY A 294 -5.87 -8.82 16.46
C GLY A 294 -5.34 -7.39 16.53
N THR A 295 -4.03 -7.17 16.36
CA THR A 295 -3.45 -5.83 16.20
C THR A 295 -3.46 -5.34 14.75
N GLY A 296 -3.48 -4.02 14.56
CA GLY A 296 -3.65 -3.36 13.26
C GLY A 296 -5.11 -3.04 12.94
N TYR A 297 -5.46 -2.98 11.65
CA TYR A 297 -6.81 -2.68 11.17
C TYR A 297 -7.68 -3.94 11.18
N ARG A 298 -8.88 -3.86 11.78
CA ARG A 298 -9.82 -4.99 11.83
C ARG A 298 -10.44 -5.27 10.46
N THR A 299 -10.93 -4.23 9.81
CA THR A 299 -11.50 -4.29 8.45
C THR A 299 -10.52 -3.68 7.46
N ARG A 300 -10.25 -4.39 6.36
CA ARG A 300 -9.38 -3.94 5.26
C ARG A 300 -10.12 -4.09 3.94
N ASN A 301 -10.52 -2.98 3.35
CA ASN A 301 -11.15 -2.95 2.03
C ASN A 301 -10.08 -2.55 1.01
N LEU A 302 -9.71 -3.46 0.12
CA LEU A 302 -8.72 -3.21 -0.92
C LEU A 302 -9.43 -3.19 -2.28
N ILE A 303 -9.54 -2.01 -2.88
CA ILE A 303 -10.36 -1.77 -4.06
C ILE A 303 -9.44 -1.30 -5.17
N TYR A 304 -9.43 -2.02 -6.28
CA TYR A 304 -8.70 -1.61 -7.47
C TYR A 304 -9.42 -0.47 -8.17
N ASP A 305 -8.71 0.62 -8.47
CA ASP A 305 -9.22 1.70 -9.32
C ASP A 305 -8.98 1.34 -10.80
N ALA A 306 -10.06 0.99 -11.49
CA ALA A 306 -10.02 0.64 -12.91
C ALA A 306 -9.56 1.79 -13.81
N ASN A 307 -9.70 3.05 -13.38
CA ASN A 307 -9.28 4.20 -14.16
C ASN A 307 -7.75 4.28 -14.32
N LEU A 308 -6.99 3.63 -13.43
CA LEU A 308 -5.53 3.55 -13.51
C LEU A 308 -5.04 2.83 -14.78
N LEU A 309 -5.88 2.01 -15.41
CA LEU A 309 -5.55 1.34 -16.69
C LEU A 309 -5.51 2.32 -17.87
N TYR A 310 -6.34 3.37 -17.84
CA TYR A 310 -6.55 4.28 -18.97
C TYR A 310 -6.00 5.69 -18.70
N GLY A 311 -5.67 5.99 -17.45
CA GLY A 311 -5.11 7.27 -17.04
C GLY A 311 -4.36 7.12 -15.73
N PRO A 312 -3.21 6.42 -15.71
CA PRO A 312 -2.40 6.30 -14.50
C PRO A 312 -1.90 7.69 -14.04
N PRO A 313 -1.40 7.80 -12.80
CA PRO A 313 -0.68 8.99 -12.36
C PRO A 313 0.51 9.28 -13.32
N PRO A 314 0.94 10.54 -13.48
CA PRO A 314 2.09 10.87 -14.33
C PRO A 314 3.34 10.07 -13.96
N SER A 315 4.02 9.50 -14.96
CA SER A 315 5.23 8.67 -14.77
C SER A 315 5.02 7.41 -13.92
N PHE A 316 3.76 7.03 -13.69
CA PHE A 316 3.42 5.80 -12.99
C PHE A 316 3.49 4.61 -13.97
N PRO A 317 4.05 3.47 -13.55
CA PRO A 317 4.25 2.34 -14.44
C PRO A 317 2.91 1.73 -14.87
N LEU A 318 2.74 1.53 -16.17
CA LEU A 318 1.57 0.87 -16.75
C LEU A 318 1.70 -0.65 -16.59
N THR A 319 0.65 -1.29 -16.08
CA THR A 319 0.56 -2.75 -15.95
C THR A 319 0.17 -3.46 -17.27
N SER A 320 -0.01 -2.70 -18.35
CA SER A 320 -0.59 -3.16 -19.63
C SER A 320 0.24 -4.20 -20.39
N ASP A 321 1.47 -4.48 -19.96
CA ASP A 321 2.30 -5.54 -20.55
C ASP A 321 2.13 -6.90 -19.82
N GLN A 322 1.31 -6.95 -18.77
CA GLN A 322 1.16 -8.13 -17.88
C GLN A 322 -0.30 -8.47 -17.55
N TYR A 323 -1.24 -7.52 -17.68
CA TYR A 323 -2.68 -7.77 -17.51
C TYR A 323 -3.38 -7.76 -18.86
N VAL A 324 -3.51 -8.96 -19.46
CA VAL A 324 -4.47 -9.15 -20.55
C VAL A 324 -5.87 -9.06 -19.94
N THR A 325 -6.74 -8.24 -20.53
CA THR A 325 -8.16 -8.15 -20.17
C THR A 325 -8.77 -9.55 -20.19
N LEU A 326 -9.21 -10.06 -19.03
CA LEU A 326 -9.75 -11.42 -18.87
C LEU A 326 -11.28 -11.53 -18.92
N SER A 327 -11.99 -10.48 -19.33
CA SER A 327 -13.36 -10.66 -19.84
C SER A 327 -13.85 -9.46 -20.67
N TRP A 328 -14.42 -9.80 -21.81
CA TRP A 328 -15.34 -8.98 -22.58
C TRP A 328 -16.48 -9.93 -22.97
N GLU A 329 -17.72 -9.50 -22.75
CA GLU A 329 -18.92 -10.19 -23.22
C GLU A 329 -19.74 -9.17 -24.01
N GLU A 330 -19.84 -9.38 -25.33
CA GLU A 330 -20.78 -8.66 -26.18
C GLU A 330 -22.05 -9.48 -26.29
N GLY A 331 -23.12 -8.99 -25.64
CA GLY A 331 -24.47 -9.48 -25.87
C GLY A 331 -24.98 -8.90 -27.18
N THR A 332 -25.12 -9.72 -28.21
CA THR A 332 -25.86 -9.35 -29.43
C THR A 332 -27.33 -9.04 -29.08
N PRO A 333 -27.93 -7.97 -29.61
CA PRO A 333 -29.38 -7.77 -29.50
C PRO A 333 -30.09 -8.94 -30.19
N ALA A 334 -31.06 -9.53 -29.51
CA ALA A 334 -31.95 -10.52 -30.11
C ALA A 334 -32.80 -9.86 -31.21
N GLU A 335 -32.80 -10.45 -32.42
CA GLU A 335 -33.78 -10.16 -33.48
C GLU A 335 -35.15 -10.78 -33.17
#